data_AF-A0A600PZL6-F1
#
_entry.id   AF-A0A600PZL6-F1
#
_cell.length_a   1.000
_cell.length_b   1.000
_cell.length_c   1.000
_cell.angle_alpha   90.00
_cell.angle_beta   90.00
_cell.angle_gamma   90.00
#
_symmetry.space_group_name_H-M   'P 1'
#
loop_
_entity.id
_entity.type
_entity.pdbx_description
1 polymer ?
#
loop_
_entity_poly.entity_id
_entity_poly.type
_entity_poly.pdbx_seq_one_letter_code
_entity_poly.pdbx_strand_id
1 'polypeptide(L)' 'MLIIIALLWCKKDIRDSFYQLIKTFFHKQILTVLGFAVVWTSICIVLFYEIGVWSTDNLKTTLVWVITYA' A
#
# COMPACT_ATOMS: atom_id res chain seq x y z
N MET A 1 -14.98 9.17 -7.75
CA MET A 1 -13.61 9.48 -8.23
C MET A 1 -13.55 10.71 -9.15
N LEU A 2 -14.32 10.79 -10.24
CA LEU A 2 -14.27 11.91 -11.20
C LEU A 2 -14.48 13.30 -10.57
N ILE A 3 -15.41 13.44 -9.62
CA ILE A 3 -15.66 14.70 -8.90
C ILE A 3 -14.46 15.12 -8.05
N ILE A 4 -13.80 14.17 -7.39
CA ILE A 4 -12.61 14.42 -6.57
C ILE A 4 -11.45 14.87 -7.47
N ILE A 5 -11.26 14.21 -8.61
CA ILE A 5 -10.24 14.57 -9.60
C ILE A 5 -10.48 15.98 -10.17
N ALA A 6 -11.73 16.31 -10.51
CA ALA A 6 -12.09 17.63 -10.98
C ALA A 6 -11.84 18.72 -9.90
N LEU A 7 -12.20 18.44 -8.64
CA LEU A 7 -11.95 19.35 -7.51
C LEU A 7 -10.45 19.55 -7.24
N LEU A 8 -9.64 18.50 -7.34
CA LEU A 8 -8.18 18.58 -7.23
C LEU A 8 -7.55 19.44 -8.33
N TRP A 9 -8.12 19.46 -9.54
CA TRP A 9 -7.65 20.30 -10.64
C TRP A 9 -8.10 21.76 -10.52
N CYS A 10 -9.35 22.00 -10.12
CA CYS A 10 -9.91 23.35 -10.13
C CYS A 10 -9.63 24.17 -8.85
N LYS A 11 -9.43 23.51 -7.69
CA LYS A 11 -9.28 24.20 -6.40
C LYS A 11 -7.89 23.98 -5.83
N LYS A 12 -7.07 25.04 -5.84
CA LYS A 12 -5.71 25.03 -5.28
C LYS A 12 -5.69 24.60 -3.81
N ASP A 13 -6.61 25.10 -2.98
CA ASP A 13 -6.65 24.74 -1.55
C ASP A 13 -6.88 23.24 -1.34
N ILE A 14 -7.79 22.65 -2.12
CA ILE A 14 -8.08 21.20 -2.06
C ILE A 14 -6.86 20.39 -2.49
N ARG A 15 -6.17 20.83 -3.54
CA ARG A 15 -4.92 20.20 -3.99
C ARG A 15 -3.83 20.28 -2.94
N ASP A 16 -3.65 21.43 -2.31
CA ASP A 16 -2.61 21.64 -1.31
C ASP A 16 -2.90 20.80 -0.05
N SER A 17 -4.16 20.72 0.39
CA SER A 17 -4.60 19.81 1.47
C SER A 17 -4.40 18.34 1.10
N PHE A 18 -4.72 17.94 -0.12
CA PHE A 18 -4.50 16.57 -0.60
C PHE A 18 -3.02 16.21 -0.69
N TYR A 19 -2.17 17.16 -1.10
CA TYR A 19 -0.73 16.97 -1.07
C TYR A 19 -0.21 16.78 0.36
N GLN A 20 -0.72 17.54 1.33
CA GLN A 20 -0.38 17.33 2.74
C GLN A 20 -0.83 15.94 3.24
N LEU A 21 -2.02 15.48 2.83
CA LEU A 21 -2.49 14.13 3.12
C LEU A 21 -1.53 13.07 2.57
N ILE A 22 -1.14 13.17 1.29
CA ILE A 22 -0.16 12.27 0.68
C ILE A 22 1.16 12.32 1.46
N LYS A 23 1.65 13.52 1.77
CA LYS A 23 2.90 13.72 2.51
C LYS A 23 2.87 13.05 3.88
N THR A 24 1.72 13.04 4.56
CA THR A 24 1.56 12.39 5.87
C THR A 24 1.84 10.89 5.80
N PHE A 25 1.47 10.18 4.71
CA PHE A 25 1.79 8.76 4.56
C PHE A 25 3.31 8.47 4.55
N PHE A 26 4.12 9.46 4.17
CA PHE A 26 5.59 9.38 4.20
C PHE A 26 6.19 9.89 5.52
N HIS A 27 5.37 10.15 6.54
CA HIS A 27 5.87 10.48 7.86
C HIS A 27 6.66 9.29 8.43
N LYS A 28 7.81 9.58 9.06
CA LYS A 28 8.75 8.55 9.54
C LYS A 28 8.07 7.50 10.41
N GLN A 29 7.13 7.89 11.29
CA GLN A 29 6.41 6.93 12.14
C GLN A 29 5.58 5.94 11.33
N ILE A 30 4.87 6.41 10.29
CA ILE A 30 4.06 5.56 9.42
C ILE A 30 4.97 4.62 8.62
N LEU A 31 6.04 5.16 8.03
CA LEU A 31 7.01 4.37 7.28
C LEU A 31 7.71 3.32 8.15
N THR A 32 8.02 3.64 9.41
CA THR A 32 8.61 2.69 10.35
C THR A 32 7.67 1.52 10.62
N VAL A 33 6.39 1.78 10.94
CA VAL A 33 5.41 0.72 11.20
C VAL A 33 5.15 -0.11 9.93
N LEU A 34 5.05 0.55 8.77
CA LEU A 34 4.90 -0.12 7.48
C LEU A 34 6.12 -1.00 7.16
N GLY A 35 7.33 -0.53 7.46
CA GLY A 35 8.56 -1.31 7.35
C GLY A 35 8.54 -2.56 8.23
N PHE A 36 8.12 -2.45 9.49
CA PHE A 36 7.95 -3.62 10.37
C PHE A 36 6.91 -4.60 9.83
N ALA A 37 5.80 -4.11 9.28
CA ALA A 37 4.78 -4.95 8.67
C ALA A 37 5.32 -5.73 7.45
N VAL A 38 6.12 -5.07 6.59
CA VAL A 38 6.78 -5.72 5.45
C VAL A 38 7.76 -6.79 5.91
N VAL A 39 8.61 -6.49 6.89
CA VAL A 39 9.56 -7.47 7.46
C VAL A 39 8.81 -8.67 8.03
N TRP A 40 7.78 -8.43 8.85
CA TRP A 40 6.98 -9.49 9.45
C TRP A 40 6.31 -10.38 8.40
N THR A 41 5.65 -9.76 7.42
CA THR A 41 4.97 -10.49 6.33
C THR A 41 5.97 -11.33 5.53
N SER A 42 7.18 -10.80 5.30
CA SER A 42 8.24 -11.53 4.58
C SER A 42 8.69 -12.78 5.35
N ILE A 43 8.85 -12.66 6.67
CA ILE A 43 9.17 -13.81 7.54
C ILE A 43 8.07 -14.88 7.43
N CYS A 44 6.80 -14.49 7.51
CA CYS A 44 5.68 -15.43 7.38
C CYS A 44 5.67 -16.14 6.03
N ILE A 45 5.87 -15.41 4.93
CA ILE A 45 5.91 -15.99 3.57
C ILE A 45 7.04 -17.01 3.45
N VAL A 46 8.24 -16.69 3.96
CA VAL A 46 9.38 -17.62 3.94
C VAL A 46 9.07 -18.87 4.75
N LEU A 47 8.55 -18.74 5.97
CA LEU A 47 8.19 -19.89 6.79
C LEU A 47 7.14 -20.78 6.10
N PHE A 48 6.13 -20.17 5.48
CA PHE A 48 5.10 -20.92 4.75
C PHE A 48 5.63 -21.58 3.48
N TYR A 49 6.63 -20.98 2.84
CA TYR A 49 7.31 -21.58 1.69
C TYR A 49 8.06 -22.84 2.11
N GLU A 50 8.81 -22.79 3.22
CA GLU A 50 9.58 -23.93 3.74
C GLU A 50 8.70 -25.13 4.14
N ILE A 51 7.51 -24.88 4.68
CA ILE A 51 6.55 -25.96 5.05
C ILE A 51 5.65 -26.39 3.88
N GLY A 52 5.88 -25.88 2.66
CA GLY A 52 5.14 -26.24 1.46
C GLY A 52 3.70 -25.70 1.38
N VAL A 53 3.35 -24.75 2.26
CA VAL A 53 2.02 -24.11 2.30
C VAL A 53 1.94 -22.93 1.34
N TRP A 54 3.08 -22.30 1.02
CA TRP A 54 3.15 -21.15 0.13
C TRP A 54 4.06 -21.43 -1.08
N SER A 55 3.62 -20.98 -2.25
CA SER A 55 4.37 -21.03 -3.50
C SER A 55 4.46 -19.65 -4.14
N THR A 56 5.31 -19.49 -5.15
CA THR A 56 5.44 -18.23 -5.88
C THR A 56 4.15 -17.83 -6.61
N ASP A 57 3.27 -18.79 -6.95
CA ASP A 57 1.97 -18.52 -7.56
C ASP A 57 0.98 -17.88 -6.58
N ASN A 58 1.11 -18.17 -5.28
CA ASN A 58 0.33 -17.47 -4.25
C ASN A 58 0.68 -15.99 -4.23
N LEU A 59 1.97 -15.63 -4.33
CA LEU A 59 2.40 -14.23 -4.39
C LEU A 59 1.82 -13.51 -5.61
N LYS A 60 1.85 -14.14 -6.79
CA LYS A 60 1.24 -13.57 -8.01
C LYS A 60 -0.25 -13.30 -7.79
N THR A 61 -0.96 -14.26 -7.23
CA THR A 61 -2.40 -14.14 -6.95
C THR A 61 -2.68 -12.99 -5.99
N THR A 62 -1.92 -12.89 -4.90
CA THR A 62 -2.04 -11.78 -3.95
C THR A 62 -1.78 -10.43 -4.61
N LEU A 63 -0.75 -10.30 -5.47
CA LEU A 63 -0.48 -9.05 -6.18
C LEU A 63 -1.61 -8.67 -7.15
N VAL A 64 -2.15 -9.63 -7.89
CA VAL A 64 -3.32 -9.40 -8.76
C VAL A 64 -4.51 -8.92 -7.94
N TRP A 65 -4.75 -9.53 -6.78
CA TRP A 65 -5.84 -9.09 -5.89
C TRP A 65 -5.63 -7.69 -5.35
N VAL A 66 -4.40 -7.34 -4.96
CA VAL A 66 -4.08 -5.98 -4.51
C VAL A 66 -4.36 -4.97 -5.63
N ILE A 67 -3.98 -5.25 -6.87
CA ILE A 67 -4.19 -4.31 -7.99
C ILE A 67 -5.66 -4.23 -8.40
N THR A 68 -6.39 -5.35 -8.31
CA THR A 68 -7.75 -5.46 -8.84
C THR A 68 -8.82 -5.08 -7.83
N TYR A 69 -8.59 -5.34 -6.54
CA TYR A 69 -9.62 -5.25 -5.49
C TYR A 69 -9.27 -4.33 -4.32
N ALA A 70 -7.99 -4.01 -4.07
CA ALA A 70 -7.60 -3.10 -2.98
C ALA A 70 -7.54 -1.64 -3.45
#